data_AF-A0A1F7QJ35-F1
#
_entry.id   AF-A0A1F7QJ35-F1
#
_cell.length_a   1.000
_cell.length_b   1.000
_cell.length_c   1.000
_cell.angle_alpha   90.00
_cell.angle_beta   90.00
_cell.angle_gamma   90.00
#
_symmetry.space_group_name_H-M   'P 1'
#
loop_
_entity.id
_entity.type
_entity.pdbx_description
1 polymer ?
#
loop_
_entity_poly.entity_id
_entity_poly.type
_entity_poly.pdbx_seq_one_letter_code
_entity_poly.pdbx_strand_id
1 'polypeptide(L)'
;EPKQLWERDDPSKWSWVRVATKYPVLTERYFSERGIQVEMVRLDGSIELAPLVGLADRIVDLVQSGETLRVNGLVEVAEITRSTARLIVNRASLKTEYSPVSRLIEQLKKQVARP
;
A
#
# COMPACT_ATOMS: atom_id res chain seq x y z
N GLU A 1 11.14 3.33 5.17
CA GLU A 1 11.62 4.22 6.26
C GLU A 1 12.93 4.91 5.90
N PRO A 2 13.35 6.00 6.58
CA PRO A 2 14.65 6.63 6.33
C PRO A 2 15.82 5.67 6.51
N LYS A 3 16.77 5.69 5.57
CA LYS A 3 17.93 4.79 5.57
C LYS A 3 18.76 4.87 6.86
N GLN A 4 18.86 6.05 7.49
CA GLN A 4 19.63 6.23 8.73
C GLN A 4 19.02 5.49 9.92
N LEU A 5 17.70 5.31 9.94
CA LEU A 5 17.02 4.61 11.02
C LEU A 5 17.16 3.09 10.86
N TRP A 6 17.08 2.59 9.62
CA TRP A 6 17.21 1.17 9.28
C TRP A 6 18.48 0.51 9.85
N GLU A 7 19.63 1.19 9.81
CA GLU A 7 20.91 0.62 10.27
C GLU A 7 20.92 0.22 11.75
N ARG A 8 19.96 0.71 12.54
CA ARG A 8 19.82 0.42 13.97
C ARG A 8 18.46 -0.17 14.33
N ASP A 9 17.62 -0.45 13.35
CA ASP A 9 16.22 -0.79 13.61
C ASP A 9 15.97 -2.30 13.71
N ASP A 10 15.06 -2.68 14.59
CA ASP A 10 14.59 -4.05 14.76
C ASP A 10 13.06 -4.05 14.94
N PRO A 11 12.29 -4.32 13.86
CA PRO A 11 10.83 -4.30 13.89
C PRO A 11 10.20 -5.23 14.93
N SER A 12 10.93 -6.27 15.38
CA SER A 12 10.43 -7.18 16.41
C SER A 12 10.38 -6.57 17.81
N LYS A 13 11.02 -5.41 18.02
CA LYS A 13 11.13 -4.72 19.31
C LYS A 13 10.24 -3.49 19.42
N TRP A 14 9.47 -3.16 18.38
CA TRP A 14 8.62 -1.97 18.39
C TRP A 14 7.44 -2.15 19.34
N SER A 15 7.30 -1.25 20.32
CA SER A 15 6.08 -1.12 21.12
C SER A 15 5.14 -0.06 20.56
N TRP A 16 5.68 0.95 19.88
CA TRP A 16 4.95 2.06 19.29
C TRP A 16 5.67 2.64 18.08
N VAL A 17 4.93 3.09 17.06
CA VAL A 17 5.47 3.76 15.86
C VAL A 17 4.56 4.87 15.33
N ARG A 18 5.14 5.93 14.75
CA ARG A 18 4.39 6.95 13.99
C ARG A 18 4.54 6.72 12.49
N VAL A 19 3.41 6.56 11.80
CA VAL A 19 3.36 6.16 10.39
C VAL A 19 2.53 7.13 9.57
N ALA A 20 3.09 7.65 8.48
CA ALA A 20 2.33 8.36 7.46
C ALA A 20 1.81 7.41 6.37
N THR A 21 0.53 7.51 6.01
CA THR A 21 -0.08 6.61 5.03
C THR A 21 -1.34 7.18 4.38
N LYS A 22 -1.63 6.77 3.14
CA LYS A 22 -2.98 6.90 2.53
C LYS A 22 -3.89 5.71 2.83
N TYR A 23 -3.37 4.66 3.47
CA TYR A 23 -4.03 3.39 3.71
C TYR A 23 -4.19 3.09 5.22
N PRO A 24 -4.96 3.90 5.97
CA PRO A 24 -5.02 3.79 7.42
C PRO A 24 -5.53 2.42 7.88
N VAL A 25 -6.59 1.89 7.28
CA VAL A 25 -7.16 0.57 7.65
C VAL A 25 -6.18 -0.58 7.41
N LEU A 26 -5.43 -0.54 6.30
CA LEU A 26 -4.42 -1.56 6.00
C LEU A 26 -3.24 -1.47 6.98
N THR A 27 -2.82 -0.24 7.28
CA THR A 27 -1.71 0.06 8.19
C THR A 27 -2.04 -0.37 9.61
N GLU A 28 -3.19 0.05 10.14
CA GLU A 28 -3.68 -0.33 11.46
C GLU A 28 -3.73 -1.85 11.62
N ARG A 29 -4.30 -2.56 10.63
CA ARG A 29 -4.34 -4.03 10.66
C ARG A 29 -2.94 -4.64 10.71
N TYR A 30 -2.03 -4.19 9.86
CA TYR A 30 -0.67 -4.72 9.78
C TYR A 30 0.08 -4.61 11.11
N PHE A 31 -0.02 -3.46 11.80
CA PHE A 31 0.63 -3.23 13.09
C PHE A 31 -0.09 -3.91 14.26
N SER A 32 -1.43 -3.91 14.25
CA SER A 32 -2.23 -4.56 15.30
C SER A 32 -2.02 -6.08 15.35
N GLU A 33 -1.90 -6.74 14.19
CA GLU A 33 -1.57 -8.16 14.08
C GLU A 33 -0.19 -8.52 14.70
N ARG A 34 0.67 -7.51 14.89
CA ARG A 34 2.01 -7.64 15.49
C ARG A 34 2.07 -7.13 16.93
N GLY A 35 0.95 -6.67 17.50
CA GLY A 35 0.92 -6.08 18.85
C GLY A 35 1.64 -4.73 18.96
N ILE A 36 1.82 -4.01 17.84
CA ILE A 36 2.52 -2.73 17.79
C ILE A 36 1.48 -1.61 17.79
N GLN A 37 1.58 -0.66 18.73
CA GLN A 37 0.72 0.52 18.71
C GLN A 37 1.15 1.47 17.59
N VAL A 38 0.22 1.92 16.75
CA VAL A 38 0.54 2.85 15.64
C VAL A 38 -0.16 4.19 15.84
N GLU A 39 0.61 5.29 15.81
CA GLU A 39 0.08 6.64 15.61
C GLU A 39 0.07 6.92 14.11
N MET A 40 -1.13 7.08 13.54
CA MET A 40 -1.28 7.26 12.09
C MET A 40 -1.44 8.73 11.72
N VAL A 41 -0.62 9.19 10.77
CA VAL A 41 -0.81 10.46 10.07
C VAL A 41 -1.36 10.17 8.68
N ARG A 42 -2.63 10.49 8.45
CA ARG A 42 -3.24 10.30 7.14
C ARG A 42 -2.78 11.38 6.18
N LEU A 43 -2.26 10.97 5.03
CA LEU A 43 -1.87 11.85 3.92
C LEU A 43 -2.49 11.36 2.62
N ASP A 44 -2.96 12.27 1.78
CA ASP A 44 -3.53 11.94 0.48
C ASP A 44 -2.50 12.01 -0.66
N GLY A 45 -1.30 12.56 -0.41
CA GLY A 45 -0.19 12.65 -1.37
C GLY A 45 1.14 13.04 -0.71
N SER A 46 2.23 12.96 -1.48
CA SER A 46 3.60 13.30 -1.06
C SER A 46 4.02 12.65 0.27
N ILE A 47 3.69 11.36 0.43
CA ILE A 47 3.91 10.61 1.66
C ILE A 47 5.41 10.49 1.96
N GLU A 48 6.23 10.43 0.92
CA GLU A 48 7.69 10.39 0.96
C GLU A 48 8.32 11.59 1.69
N LEU A 49 7.63 12.72 1.80
CA LEU A 49 8.10 13.91 2.53
C LEU A 49 7.86 13.81 4.03
N ALA A 50 6.93 12.97 4.49
CA ALA A 50 6.56 12.91 5.90
C ALA A 50 7.76 12.61 6.84
N PRO A 51 8.69 11.70 6.49
CA PRO A 51 9.89 11.50 7.28
C PRO A 51 10.87 12.68 7.21
N LEU A 52 10.98 13.33 6.05
CA LEU A 52 11.89 14.45 5.84
C LEU A 52 11.55 15.65 6.74
N VAL A 53 10.25 15.91 6.95
CA VAL A 53 9.77 17.03 7.76
C VAL A 53 9.48 16.64 9.23
N GLY A 54 9.77 15.39 9.62
CA GLY A 54 9.55 14.90 10.99
C GLY A 54 8.08 14.66 11.34
N LEU A 55 7.19 14.57 10.34
CA LEU A 55 5.76 14.31 10.55
C LEU A 55 5.49 12.86 10.94
N ALA A 56 6.28 11.92 10.42
CA ALA A 56 6.22 10.51 10.79
C ALA A 56 7.59 9.83 10.64
N ASP A 57 7.90 8.87 11.50
CA ASP A 57 9.17 8.12 11.42
C ASP A 57 9.16 7.15 10.23
N ARG A 58 7.98 6.66 9.87
CA ARG A 58 7.75 5.57 8.91
C ARG A 58 6.66 5.94 7.93
N ILE A 59 6.67 5.27 6.77
CA ILE A 59 5.59 5.38 5.80
C ILE A 59 5.05 4.01 5.43
N VAL A 60 3.76 3.95 5.15
CA VAL A 60 3.13 2.80 4.48
C VAL A 60 2.48 3.29 3.21
N ASP A 61 3.02 2.87 2.07
CA ASP A 61 2.55 3.28 0.75
C ASP A 61 2.70 2.14 -0.29
N LEU A 62 2.01 2.28 -1.42
CA LEU A 62 2.12 1.40 -2.57
C LEU A 62 3.34 1.79 -3.40
N VAL A 63 4.26 0.86 -3.57
CA VAL A 63 5.47 1.03 -4.37
C VAL A 63 5.57 -0.03 -5.46
N GLN A 64 6.24 0.31 -6.58
CA GLN A 64 6.41 -0.61 -7.72
C GLN A 64 7.89 -1.00 -7.92
N SER A 65 8.74 -0.09 -8.40
CA SER A 65 10.16 -0.36 -8.65
C SER A 65 11.08 0.05 -7.50
N GLY A 66 10.54 0.64 -6.43
CA GLY A 66 11.30 1.20 -5.31
C GLY A 66 12.08 2.49 -5.65
N GLU A 67 12.09 2.95 -6.91
CA GLU A 67 12.88 4.10 -7.32
C GLU A 67 12.46 5.40 -6.60
N THR A 68 11.16 5.61 -6.43
CA THR A 68 10.62 6.74 -5.65
C THR A 68 11.11 6.74 -4.20
N LEU A 69 11.22 5.56 -3.57
CA LEU A 69 11.77 5.45 -2.22
C LEU A 69 13.25 5.84 -2.20
N ARG A 70 14.03 5.29 -3.13
CA ARG A 70 15.47 5.50 -3.23
C ARG A 70 15.84 6.98 -3.40
N VAL A 71 15.13 7.69 -4.29
CA VAL A 71 15.33 9.13 -4.53
C VAL A 71 15.09 9.97 -3.27
N ASN A 72 14.19 9.52 -2.39
CA ASN A 72 13.88 10.18 -1.12
C ASN A 72 14.66 9.63 0.07
N GLY A 73 15.70 8.81 -0.17
CA GLY A 73 16.52 8.23 0.91
C GLY A 73 15.78 7.21 1.79
N LEU A 74 14.70 6.64 1.27
CA LEU A 74 13.88 5.63 1.95
C LEU A 74 14.26 4.22 1.51
N VAL A 75 14.12 3.27 2.43
CA VAL A 75 14.28 1.84 2.20
C VAL A 75 12.97 1.11 2.48
N GLU A 76 12.69 0.07 1.68
CA GLU A 76 11.58 -0.85 1.92
C GLU A 76 11.99 -1.85 3.01
N VAL A 77 11.11 -2.03 4.01
CA VAL A 77 11.41 -2.83 5.20
C VAL A 77 10.52 -4.03 5.38
N ALA A 78 9.32 -4.00 4.79
CA ALA A 78 8.39 -5.09 4.80
C ALA A 78 7.39 -4.96 3.65
N GLU A 79 7.12 -6.08 2.98
CA GLU A 79 5.99 -6.20 2.07
C GLU A 79 4.73 -6.47 2.90
N ILE A 80 3.74 -5.56 2.88
CA ILE A 80 2.47 -5.75 3.59
C ILE A 80 1.53 -6.65 2.76
N THR A 81 1.41 -6.36 1.47
CA THR A 81 0.56 -7.10 0.53
C THR A 81 0.96 -6.80 -0.90
N ARG A 82 0.61 -7.71 -1.83
CA ARG A 82 0.69 -7.46 -3.27
C ARG A 82 -0.59 -6.85 -3.79
N SER A 83 -0.45 -5.85 -4.65
CA SER A 83 -1.57 -5.23 -5.35
C SER A 83 -1.69 -5.77 -6.76
N THR A 84 -2.91 -6.08 -7.20
CA THR A 84 -3.21 -6.40 -8.60
C THR A 84 -4.44 -5.63 -9.04
N ALA A 85 -4.50 -5.26 -10.32
CA ALA A 85 -5.74 -4.75 -10.89
C ALA A 85 -6.80 -5.87 -10.91
N ARG A 86 -8.05 -5.52 -10.57
CA ARG A 86 -9.21 -6.43 -10.59
C ARG A 86 -10.36 -5.74 -11.31
N LEU A 87 -11.07 -6.49 -12.17
CA LEU A 87 -12.32 -6.03 -12.73
C LEU A 87 -13.44 -6.28 -11.71
N ILE A 88 -14.09 -5.21 -11.26
CA ILE A 88 -15.23 -5.28 -10.35
C ILE A 88 -16.49 -4.92 -11.14
N VAL A 89 -17.53 -5.75 -11.03
CA VAL A 89 -18.79 -5.57 -11.77
C VAL A 89 -19.93 -5.44 -10.78
N ASN A 90 -20.79 -4.44 -11.00
CA ASN A 90 -22.01 -4.28 -10.24
C ASN A 90 -22.97 -5.46 -10.49
N ARG A 91 -23.51 -6.06 -9.42
CA ARG A 91 -24.36 -7.26 -9.51
C ARG A 91 -25.67 -7.03 -10.27
N ALA A 92 -26.25 -5.83 -10.20
CA ALA A 92 -27.46 -5.49 -10.94
C ALA A 92 -27.14 -5.35 -12.43
N SER A 93 -26.09 -4.60 -12.78
CA SER A 93 -25.63 -4.47 -14.17
C SER A 93 -25.25 -5.82 -14.79
N LEU A 94 -24.67 -6.75 -14.02
CA LEU A 94 -24.39 -8.10 -14.52
C LEU A 94 -25.67 -8.87 -14.93
N LYS A 95 -26.82 -8.56 -14.32
CA LYS A 95 -28.10 -9.19 -14.64
C LYS A 95 -28.86 -8.46 -15.74
N THR A 96 -28.92 -7.13 -15.68
CA THR A 96 -29.72 -6.30 -16.61
C THR A 96 -28.98 -6.06 -17.92
N GLU A 97 -27.66 -5.89 -17.87
CA GLU A 97 -26.78 -5.62 -19.01
C GLU A 97 -25.88 -6.81 -19.32
N TYR A 98 -26.41 -8.03 -19.17
CA TYR A 98 -25.62 -9.27 -19.22
C TYR A 98 -24.78 -9.39 -20.49
N SER A 99 -25.38 -9.15 -21.66
CA SER A 99 -24.72 -9.31 -22.95
C SER A 99 -23.50 -8.40 -23.15
N PRO A 100 -23.60 -7.05 -22.99
CA PRO A 100 -22.42 -6.18 -23.12
C PRO A 100 -21.38 -6.42 -22.01
N VAL A 101 -21.81 -6.64 -20.76
CA VAL A 101 -20.90 -6.88 -19.62
C VAL A 101 -20.11 -8.18 -19.82
N SER A 102 -20.77 -9.28 -20.19
CA SER A 102 -20.11 -10.56 -20.43
C SER A 102 -19.12 -10.48 -21.58
N ARG A 103 -19.46 -9.72 -22.64
CA ARG A 103 -18.56 -9.50 -23.78
C ARG A 103 -17.27 -8.81 -23.36
N LEU A 104 -17.36 -7.76 -22.54
CA LEU A 104 -16.20 -7.05 -22.00
C LEU A 104 -15.35 -7.95 -21.09
N ILE A 105 -16.00 -8.73 -20.21
CA ILE A 105 -15.30 -9.68 -19.33
C ILE A 105 -14.47 -10.67 -20.17
N GLU A 106 -15.07 -11.27 -21.20
CA GLU A 106 -14.39 -12.24 -22.05
C GLU A 106 -13.24 -11.60 -22.87
N GLN A 107 -13.42 -10.36 -23.34
CA GLN A 107 -12.35 -9.63 -24.01
C GLN A 107 -11.17 -9.36 -23.08
N LEU A 108 -11.42 -8.89 -21.86
CA LEU A 108 -10.37 -8.62 -20.87
C LEU A 108 -9.66 -9.91 -20.45
N LYS A 109 -10.40 -11.00 -20.21
CA LYS A 109 -9.80 -12.31 -19.89
C LYS A 109 -8.82 -12.78 -20.96
N LYS A 110 -9.17 -12.64 -22.24
CA LYS A 110 -8.30 -13.04 -23.36
C LYS A 110 -6.99 -12.25 -23.41
N GLN A 111 -7.01 -10.97 -23.01
CA GLN A 111 -5.80 -10.14 -23.01
C GLN A 111 -4.94 -10.37 -21.77
N VAL A 112 -5.54 -10.61 -20.60
CA VAL A 112 -4.81 -10.88 -19.35
C VAL A 112 -4.21 -12.28 -19.33
N ALA A 113 -4.79 -13.24 -20.05
CA ALA A 113 -4.27 -14.60 -20.18
C ALA A 113 -3.13 -14.73 -21.22
N ARG A 114 -2.78 -13.66 -21.93
CA ARG A 114 -1.58 -13.63 -22.77
C ARG A 114 -0.38 -13.28 -21.90
N PRO A 115 0.71 -14.09 -21.94
CA PRO A 115 1.92 -13.82 -21.18
C PRO A 115 2.60 -12.50 -21.61
#